data_AF-A0A5J6XMC5-F1
#
_entry.id   AF-A0A5J6XMC5-F1
#
_cell.length_a   1.000
_cell.length_b   1.000
_cell.length_c   1.000
_cell.angle_alpha   90.00
_cell.angle_beta   90.00
_cell.angle_gamma   90.00
#
_symmetry.space_group_name_H-M   'P 1'
#
loop_
_entity.id
_entity.type
_entity.pdbx_description
1 polymer ?
#
loop_
_entity_poly.entity_id
_entity_poly.type
_entity_poly.pdbx_seq_one_letter_code
_entity_poly.pdbx_strand_id
1 'polypeptide(L)'
;MQKILYRIIWVLILLGINLCALPISIYSIFAVEKGTNITTMDYTLAITIMVISNFITLQLFIAIKKNQKQNAIYGIIIAVTQIIAFILFMHLYEIAGIIIFLLSLIASVTMIIKTWRNKNPALM
;
A
#
# COMPACT_ATOMS: atom_id res chain seq x y z
N MET A 1 0.75 -23.57 11.07
CA MET A 1 1.22 -23.42 9.67
C MET A 1 0.54 -22.29 8.91
N GLN A 2 -0.79 -22.30 8.68
CA GLN A 2 -1.45 -21.27 7.85
C GLN A 2 -1.19 -19.82 8.34
N LYS A 3 -1.25 -19.54 9.65
CA LYS A 3 -0.98 -18.20 10.20
C LYS A 3 0.45 -17.69 9.96
N ILE A 4 1.44 -18.59 9.96
CA ILE A 4 2.85 -18.25 9.72
C ILE A 4 3.03 -17.87 8.25
N LEU A 5 2.44 -18.64 7.33
CA LEU A 5 2.46 -18.34 5.90
C LEU A 5 1.86 -16.94 5.60
N TYR A 6 0.70 -16.61 6.17
CA TYR A 6 0.10 -15.28 5.99
C TYR A 6 0.98 -14.15 6.52
N ARG A 7 1.71 -14.36 7.61
CA ARG A 7 2.66 -13.36 8.14
C ARG A 7 3.86 -13.19 7.21
N ILE A 8 4.41 -14.28 6.67
CA ILE A 8 5.49 -14.22 5.69
C ILE A 8 5.03 -13.45 4.44
N ILE A 9 3.85 -13.79 3.91
CA ILE A 9 3.27 -13.08 2.76
C ILE A 9 3.08 -11.59 3.07
N TRP A 10 2.60 -11.25 4.27
CA TRP A 10 2.45 -9.86 4.69
C TRP A 10 3.78 -9.10 4.70
N VAL A 11 4.86 -9.70 5.21
CA VAL A 11 6.21 -9.09 5.17
C VAL A 11 6.69 -8.91 3.74
N LEU A 12 6.48 -9.90 2.87
CA LEU A 12 6.86 -9.81 1.46
C LEU A 12 6.11 -8.67 0.75
N ILE A 13 4.81 -8.54 1.00
CA ILE A 13 4.00 -7.44 0.46
C ILE A 13 4.47 -6.09 1.00
N LEU A 14 4.78 -6.01 2.31
CA LEU A 14 5.33 -4.80 2.92
C LEU A 14 6.62 -4.37 2.25
N LEU A 15 7.54 -5.31 2.03
CA LEU A 15 8.79 -5.04 1.33
C LEU A 15 8.53 -4.63 -0.12
N GLY A 16 7.68 -5.35 -0.85
CA GLY A 16 7.36 -5.05 -2.26
C GLY A 16 6.76 -3.67 -2.47
N ILE A 17 5.79 -3.29 -1.63
CA ILE A 17 5.17 -1.95 -1.66
C ILE A 17 6.20 -0.87 -1.33
N ASN A 18 7.01 -1.05 -0.29
CA ASN A 18 7.99 -0.03 0.11
C ASN A 18 9.15 0.08 -0.89
N LEU A 19 9.58 -1.02 -1.51
CA LEU A 19 10.58 -0.99 -2.60
C LEU A 19 10.09 -0.18 -3.81
N CYS A 20 8.78 -0.14 -4.06
CA CYS A 20 8.20 0.69 -5.11
C CYS A 20 7.94 2.14 -4.66
N ALA A 21 7.42 2.32 -3.45
CA ALA A 21 7.02 3.63 -2.94
C ALA A 21 8.23 4.51 -2.58
N LEU A 22 9.33 3.93 -2.09
CA LEU A 22 10.54 4.67 -1.70
C LEU A 22 11.16 5.45 -2.86
N PRO A 23 11.45 4.86 -4.03
CA PRO A 23 11.96 5.60 -5.18
C PRO A 23 11.04 6.74 -5.60
N ILE A 24 9.72 6.52 -5.61
CA ILE A 24 8.73 7.55 -5.98
C ILE A 24 8.71 8.68 -4.96
N SER A 25 8.79 8.35 -3.67
CA SER A 25 8.86 9.31 -2.56
C SER A 25 10.13 10.15 -2.63
N ILE A 26 11.29 9.52 -2.84
CA ILE A 26 12.58 10.21 -3.01
C ILE A 26 12.52 11.10 -4.26
N TYR A 27 12.02 10.59 -5.38
CA TYR A 27 11.85 11.37 -6.60
C TYR A 27 10.99 12.61 -6.35
N SER A 28 9.91 12.51 -5.57
CA SER A 28 9.05 13.66 -5.26
C SER A 28 9.74 14.78 -4.48
N ILE A 29 10.81 14.48 -3.73
CA ILE A 29 11.60 15.48 -3.00
C ILE A 29 12.60 16.16 -3.94
N PHE A 30 13.17 15.41 -4.88
CA PHE A 30 14.30 15.88 -5.70
C PHE A 30 13.92 16.29 -7.12
N ALA A 31 12.66 16.09 -7.53
CA ALA A 31 12.13 16.52 -8.84
C ALA A 31 11.85 18.04 -8.92
N VAL A 32 12.60 18.86 -8.18
CA VAL A 32 12.46 20.32 -8.16
C VAL A 32 13.48 20.95 -9.12
N GLU A 33 13.14 22.10 -9.70
CA GLU A 33 14.01 22.80 -10.66
C GLU A 33 15.35 23.19 -10.02
N LYS A 34 16.44 23.11 -10.80
CA LYS A 34 17.78 23.44 -10.32
C LYS A 34 17.81 24.87 -9.77
N GLY A 35 18.22 25.02 -8.52
CA GLY A 35 18.31 26.31 -7.82
C GLY A 35 17.10 26.65 -6.95
N THR A 36 16.08 25.80 -6.92
CA THR A 36 14.99 25.91 -5.93
C THR A 36 15.35 25.18 -4.63
N ASN A 37 14.93 25.76 -3.50
CA ASN A 37 15.12 25.14 -2.20
C ASN A 37 14.04 24.08 -1.95
N ILE A 38 14.43 22.93 -1.41
CA ILE A 38 13.49 21.91 -0.93
C ILE A 38 12.66 22.52 0.20
N THR A 39 11.34 22.44 0.07
CA THR A 39 10.39 23.01 1.01
C THR A 39 9.79 21.93 1.93
N THR A 40 9.10 22.37 2.98
CA THR A 40 8.30 21.48 3.84
C THR A 40 7.19 20.77 3.06
N MET A 41 6.69 21.34 1.97
CA MET A 41 5.66 20.74 1.13
C MET A 41 6.17 19.49 0.41
N ASP A 42 7.42 19.52 -0.06
CA ASP A 42 8.04 18.39 -0.76
C ASP A 42 8.23 17.19 0.17
N TYR A 43 8.67 17.44 1.41
CA TYR A 43 8.73 16.40 2.45
C TYR A 43 7.34 15.87 2.82
N THR A 44 6.34 16.76 2.90
CA THR A 44 4.97 16.35 3.21
C THR A 44 4.41 15.43 2.13
N LEU A 45 4.66 15.74 0.86
CA LEU A 45 4.26 14.90 -0.28
C LEU A 45 4.95 13.53 -0.22
N ALA A 46 6.26 13.51 0.02
CA ALA A 46 7.05 12.29 0.12
C ALA A 46 6.57 11.37 1.25
N ILE A 47 6.30 11.93 2.44
CA ILE A 47 5.71 11.20 3.57
C ILE A 47 4.32 10.69 3.23
N THR A 48 3.51 11.51 2.57
CA THR A 48 2.15 11.14 2.17
C THR A 48 2.18 9.94 1.23
N ILE A 49 3.06 9.92 0.23
CA ILE A 49 3.24 8.78 -0.69
C ILE A 49 3.57 7.52 0.13
N MET A 50 4.52 7.58 1.05
CA MET A 50 4.91 6.43 1.88
C MET A 50 3.76 5.92 2.73
N VAL A 51 3.04 6.80 3.43
CA VAL A 51 1.93 6.43 4.31
C VAL A 51 0.78 5.82 3.52
N ILE A 52 0.34 6.50 2.47
CA ILE A 52 -0.81 6.10 1.64
C ILE A 52 -0.55 4.76 0.95
N SER A 53 0.66 4.55 0.43
CA SER A 53 1.05 3.29 -0.22
C SER A 53 0.93 2.08 0.72
N ASN A 54 1.14 2.28 2.03
CA ASN A 54 1.12 1.23 3.03
C ASN A 54 -0.28 0.93 3.62
N PHE A 55 -1.36 1.51 3.08
CA PHE A 55 -2.72 1.20 3.55
C PHE A 55 -3.11 -0.26 3.33
N ILE A 56 -2.73 -0.87 2.20
CA ILE A 56 -3.03 -2.29 1.95
C ILE A 56 -2.29 -3.22 2.93
N THR A 57 -1.05 -2.88 3.27
CA THR A 57 -0.27 -3.62 4.28
C THR A 57 -0.87 -3.51 5.67
N LEU A 58 -1.43 -2.36 6.02
CA LEU A 58 -2.18 -2.18 7.27
C LEU A 58 -3.47 -3.03 7.25
N GLN A 59 -4.21 -3.03 6.15
CA GLN A 59 -5.40 -3.86 5.99
C GLN A 59 -5.11 -5.35 6.19
N LEU A 60 -4.06 -5.85 5.54
CA LEU A 60 -3.62 -7.24 5.63
C LEU A 60 -3.23 -7.61 7.06
N PHE A 61 -2.48 -6.75 7.74
CA PHE A 61 -2.12 -6.96 9.14
C PHE A 61 -3.37 -7.14 10.03
N ILE A 62 -4.37 -6.27 9.87
CA ILE A 62 -5.62 -6.33 10.63
C ILE A 62 -6.39 -7.61 10.29
N ALA A 63 -6.53 -7.96 9.01
CA ALA A 63 -7.25 -9.14 8.57
C ALA A 63 -6.63 -10.44 9.11
N ILE A 64 -5.30 -10.54 9.08
CA ILE A 64 -4.54 -11.67 9.62
C ILE A 64 -4.71 -11.74 11.15
N LYS A 65 -4.60 -10.61 11.86
CA LYS A 65 -4.79 -10.56 13.32
C LYS A 65 -6.19 -11.00 13.73
N LYS A 66 -7.22 -10.62 12.96
CA LYS A 66 -8.62 -11.01 13.19
C LYS A 66 -9.00 -12.40 12.65
N ASN A 67 -8.05 -13.17 12.09
CA ASN A 67 -8.30 -14.47 11.42
C ASN A 67 -9.38 -14.42 10.33
N GLN A 68 -9.56 -13.29 9.64
CA GLN A 68 -10.54 -13.13 8.57
C GLN A 68 -9.95 -13.60 7.24
N LYS A 69 -9.91 -14.94 7.01
CA LYS A 69 -9.25 -15.55 5.85
C LYS A 69 -9.68 -14.93 4.52
N GLN A 70 -10.98 -14.74 4.32
CA GLN A 70 -11.51 -14.16 3.08
C GLN A 70 -11.01 -12.72 2.86
N ASN A 71 -11.02 -11.88 3.90
CA ASN A 71 -10.51 -10.51 3.81
C ASN A 71 -8.99 -10.44 3.62
N ALA A 72 -8.25 -11.44 4.13
CA ALA A 72 -6.81 -11.54 3.89
C ALA A 72 -6.52 -11.90 2.42
N ILE A 73 -7.27 -12.81 1.81
CA ILE A 73 -7.12 -13.18 0.40
C ILE A 73 -7.39 -11.98 -0.52
N TYR A 74 -8.49 -11.26 -0.31
CA TYR A 74 -8.78 -10.05 -1.07
C TYR A 74 -7.69 -8.98 -0.89
N GLY A 75 -7.18 -8.82 0.34
CA GLY A 75 -6.06 -7.92 0.61
C GLY A 75 -4.79 -8.28 -0.17
N ILE A 76 -4.49 -9.58 -0.29
CA ILE A 76 -3.32 -10.06 -1.06
C ILE A 76 -3.49 -9.72 -2.54
N ILE A 77 -4.70 -9.95 -3.09
CA ILE A 77 -4.99 -9.64 -4.50
C ILE A 77 -4.80 -8.14 -4.75
N ILE A 78 -5.39 -7.28 -3.91
CA ILE A 78 -5.27 -5.82 -4.05
C ILE A 78 -3.80 -5.39 -3.92
N ALA A 79 -3.04 -5.98 -3.01
CA ALA A 79 -1.63 -5.66 -2.83
C ALA A 79 -0.79 -6.00 -4.08
N VAL A 80 -1.02 -7.17 -4.69
CA VAL A 80 -0.36 -7.56 -5.92
C VAL A 80 -0.72 -6.60 -7.05
N THR A 81 -2.00 -6.24 -7.19
CA THR A 81 -2.46 -5.23 -8.16
C THR A 81 -1.77 -3.89 -7.93
N GLN A 82 -1.61 -3.45 -6.68
CA GLN A 82 -0.95 -2.19 -6.34
C GLN A 82 0.55 -2.20 -6.68
N ILE A 83 1.23 -3.33 -6.46
CA ILE A 83 2.64 -3.50 -6.89
C ILE A 83 2.75 -3.47 -8.41
N ILE A 84 1.86 -4.14 -9.14
CA ILE A 84 1.83 -4.10 -10.61
C ILE A 84 1.58 -2.67 -11.09
N ALA A 85 0.66 -1.94 -10.46
CA ALA A 85 0.37 -0.54 -10.79
C ALA A 85 1.60 0.35 -10.61
N PHE A 86 2.36 0.15 -9.53
CA PHE A 86 3.62 0.85 -9.32
C PHE A 86 4.65 0.55 -10.41
N ILE A 87 4.82 -0.73 -10.79
CA ILE A 87 5.77 -1.13 -11.82
C ILE A 87 5.38 -0.51 -13.16
N LEU A 88 4.09 -0.54 -13.52
CA LEU A 88 3.58 0.11 -14.73
C LEU A 88 3.85 1.62 -14.73
N PHE A 89 3.59 2.29 -13.61
CA PHE A 89 3.88 3.71 -13.47
C PHE A 89 5.37 4.03 -13.62
N MET A 90 6.25 3.27 -12.96
CA MET A 90 7.69 3.50 -13.01
C MET A 90 8.32 3.18 -14.36
N HIS A 91 7.84 2.16 -15.08
CA HIS A 91 8.48 1.70 -16.31
C HIS A 91 7.92 2.35 -17.57
N LEU A 92 6.60 2.54 -17.64
CA LEU A 92 5.92 2.98 -18.87
C LEU A 92 5.38 4.41 -18.77
N TYR A 93 5.49 5.07 -17.59
CA TYR A 93 4.83 6.35 -17.29
C TYR A 93 3.35 6.37 -17.68
N GLU A 94 2.69 5.20 -17.61
CA GLU A 94 1.33 5.06 -18.07
C GLU A 94 0.35 5.62 -17.05
N ILE A 95 -0.54 6.49 -17.53
CA ILE A 95 -1.70 7.01 -16.78
C ILE A 95 -2.55 5.83 -16.24
N ALA A 96 -2.58 4.71 -16.97
CA ALA A 96 -3.23 3.48 -16.52
C ALA A 96 -2.69 2.99 -15.17
N GLY A 97 -1.37 3.05 -14.94
CA GLY A 97 -0.74 2.68 -13.66
C GLY A 97 -1.25 3.55 -12.50
N ILE A 98 -1.37 4.86 -12.73
CA ILE A 98 -1.94 5.79 -11.73
C ILE A 98 -3.40 5.45 -11.42
N ILE A 99 -4.21 5.20 -12.44
CA ILE A 99 -5.63 4.87 -12.28
C ILE A 99 -5.79 3.57 -11.47
N ILE A 100 -5.04 2.53 -11.83
CA ILE A 100 -5.08 1.24 -11.11
C ILE A 100 -4.61 1.43 -9.66
N PHE A 101 -3.56 2.22 -9.44
CA PHE A 101 -3.09 2.54 -8.09
C PHE A 101 -4.18 3.21 -7.26
N LEU A 102 -4.84 4.26 -7.78
CA LEU A 102 -5.92 4.95 -7.08
C LEU A 102 -7.11 4.03 -6.77
N LEU A 103 -7.50 3.17 -7.71
CA LEU A 103 -8.54 2.17 -7.49
C LEU A 103 -8.14 1.18 -6.39
N SER A 104 -6.90 0.70 -6.42
CA SER A 104 -6.37 -0.20 -5.38
C SER A 104 -6.32 0.47 -4.01
N LEU A 105 -6.09 1.79 -3.97
CA LEU A 105 -6.09 2.57 -2.75
C LEU A 105 -7.49 2.64 -2.13
N ILE A 106 -8.48 2.99 -2.94
CA ILE A 106 -9.89 3.06 -2.51
C ILE A 106 -10.36 1.68 -2.02
N ALA A 107 -10.00 0.62 -2.75
CA ALA A 107 -10.26 -0.76 -2.35
C ALA A 107 -9.59 -1.09 -0.99
N SER A 108 -8.34 -0.66 -0.79
CA SER A 108 -7.62 -0.86 0.47
C SER A 108 -8.34 -0.19 1.65
N VAL A 109 -8.71 1.08 1.51
CA VAL A 109 -9.42 1.85 2.56
C VAL A 109 -10.78 1.23 2.88
N THR A 110 -11.58 0.92 1.86
CA THR A 110 -12.89 0.26 2.05
C THR A 110 -12.74 -1.09 2.74
N MET A 111 -11.72 -1.86 2.40
CA MET A 111 -11.40 -3.12 3.06
C MET A 111 -10.94 -2.93 4.51
N ILE A 112 -10.15 -1.89 4.84
CA ILE A 112 -9.80 -1.58 6.23
C ILE A 112 -11.08 -1.35 7.03
N ILE A 113 -11.99 -0.50 6.55
CA ILE A 113 -13.25 -0.17 7.23
C ILE A 113 -14.08 -1.44 7.44
N LYS A 114 -14.23 -2.28 6.40
CA LYS A 114 -14.96 -3.55 6.50
C LYS A 114 -14.34 -4.51 7.51
N THR A 115 -13.02 -4.68 7.47
CA THR A 115 -12.25 -5.56 8.36
C THR A 115 -12.31 -5.04 9.82
N TRP A 116 -12.34 -3.72 10.00
CA TRP A 116 -12.45 -3.09 11.31
C TRP A 116 -13.84 -3.25 11.92
N ARG A 117 -14.89 -2.95 11.16
CA ARG A 117 -16.29 -3.03 11.61
C ARG A 117 -16.76 -4.46 11.87
N ASN A 118 -16.23 -5.43 11.14
CA ASN A 118 -16.56 -6.83 11.36
C ASN A 118 -15.92 -7.30 12.69
N LYS A 119 -16.69 -7.22 13.78
CA LYS A 119 -16.33 -7.75 15.09
C LYS A 119 -16.38 -9.27 15.01
N ASN A 120 -15.22 -9.90 14.82
CA ASN A 120 -15.13 -11.34 15.05
C ASN A 120 -15.24 -11.59 16.57
N PRO A 121 -16.15 -12.47 17.03
CA PRO A 121 -16.38 -12.73 18.45
C PRO A 121 -15.17 -13.34 19.19
N ALA A 122 -14.11 -13.75 18.48
CA ALA A 122 -12.88 -14.28 19.07
C ALA A 122 -11.94 -13.21 19.68
N LEU A 123 -12.37 -11.95 19.74
CA LEU A 123 -11.66 -10.83 20.37
C LEU A 123 -12.48 -10.18 21.51
N MET A 124 -13.55 -10.85 21.96
CA MET A 124 -14.24 -10.57 23.22
C MET A 124 -13.82 -11.59 24.26
#